data_AF-A0A9X1RSU3-F1
#
_entry.id   AF-A0A9X1RSU3-F1
#
_cell.length_a   1.000
_cell.length_b   1.000
_cell.length_c   1.000
_cell.angle_alpha   90.00
_cell.angle_beta   90.00
_cell.angle_gamma   90.00
#
_symmetry.space_group_name_H-M   'P 1'
#
loop_
_entity.id
_entity.type
_entity.pdbx_description
1 polymer ?
#
loop_
_entity_poly.entity_id
_entity_poly.type
_entity_poly.pdbx_seq_one_letter_code
_entity_poly.pdbx_strand_id
1 'polypeptide(L)'
;QKRGIPKKEKRWMGRRNSVEPIIGHLKSDGKLRRCFLKGTLGDAINVILSACGQNLRKLLKWLYCAQYLGSFLQRIWLKITFLMEKPKNTMAFLV
;
A
#
# COMPACT_ATOMS: atom_id res chain seq x y z
N GLN A 1 25.96 -8.81 -12.36
CA GLN A 1 26.34 -8.70 -10.93
C GLN A 1 27.79 -8.22 -10.88
N LYS A 2 28.07 -7.00 -10.40
CA LYS A 2 29.45 -6.50 -10.31
C LYS A 2 30.17 -7.19 -9.14
N ARG A 3 31.28 -7.90 -9.41
CA ARG A 3 32.10 -8.61 -8.42
C ARG A 3 33.12 -7.63 -7.81
N GLY A 4 33.46 -7.79 -6.52
CA GLY A 4 34.49 -6.99 -5.84
C GLY A 4 34.04 -5.69 -5.15
N ILE A 5 32.74 -5.46 -4.97
CA ILE A 5 32.24 -4.20 -4.40
C ILE A 5 32.27 -4.23 -2.85
N PRO A 6 32.79 -3.17 -2.17
CA PRO A 6 32.76 -3.04 -0.73
C PRO A 6 31.35 -3.20 -0.15
N LYS A 7 31.23 -3.85 1.03
CA LYS A 7 29.93 -4.09 1.70
C LYS A 7 29.08 -2.81 1.86
N LYS A 8 29.74 -1.68 2.18
CA LYS A 8 29.10 -0.37 2.29
C LYS A 8 28.44 0.02 0.97
N GLU A 9 29.19 0.03 -0.12
CA GLU A 9 28.71 0.40 -1.45
C GLU A 9 27.63 -0.57 -1.97
N LYS A 10 27.75 -1.87 -1.68
CA LYS A 10 26.68 -2.84 -1.93
C LYS A 10 25.36 -2.47 -1.25
N ARG A 11 25.40 -1.98 -0.01
CA ARG A 11 24.21 -1.49 0.72
C ARG A 11 23.61 -0.24 0.07
N TRP A 12 24.44 0.71 -0.38
CA TRP A 12 23.97 1.91 -1.07
C TRP A 12 23.33 1.60 -2.42
N MET A 13 23.94 0.71 -3.21
CA MET A 13 23.35 0.23 -4.46
C MET A 13 22.02 -0.48 -4.21
N GLY A 14 21.91 -1.34 -3.19
CA GLY A 14 20.64 -1.99 -2.84
C GLY A 14 19.52 -0.97 -2.56
N ARG A 15 19.82 0.09 -1.82
CA ARG A 15 18.86 1.19 -1.57
C ARG A 15 18.47 1.92 -2.87
N ARG A 16 19.43 2.21 -3.75
CA ARG A 16 19.16 2.86 -5.04
C ARG A 16 18.30 1.99 -5.95
N ASN A 17 18.60 0.70 -6.04
CA ASN A 17 17.82 -0.26 -6.82
C ASN A 17 16.36 -0.34 -6.40
N SER A 18 16.05 -0.12 -5.12
CA SER A 18 14.65 -0.05 -4.64
C SER A 18 13.95 1.26 -5.01
N VAL A 19 14.70 2.34 -5.22
CA VAL A 19 14.17 3.69 -5.51
C VAL A 19 14.06 3.96 -7.01
N GLU A 20 14.98 3.45 -7.82
CA GLU A 20 14.99 3.62 -9.28
C GLU A 20 13.66 3.23 -9.95
N PRO A 21 13.00 2.11 -9.60
CA PRO A 21 11.69 1.76 -10.15
C PRO A 21 10.62 2.79 -9.80
N ILE A 22 10.64 3.32 -8.56
CA ILE A 22 9.69 4.34 -8.11
C ILE A 22 9.87 5.63 -8.91
N ILE A 23 11.12 6.04 -9.16
CA ILE A 23 11.43 7.18 -10.02
C ILE A 23 10.97 6.92 -11.47
N GLY A 24 11.17 5.70 -11.98
CA GLY A 24 10.68 5.29 -13.29
C GLY A 24 9.16 5.42 -13.40
N HIS A 25 8.41 4.88 -12.44
CA HIS A 25 6.96 5.02 -12.37
C HIS A 25 6.52 6.48 -12.20
N LEU A 26 7.22 7.28 -11.40
CA LEU A 26 6.93 8.72 -11.29
C LEU A 26 7.09 9.45 -12.62
N LYS A 27 8.10 9.09 -13.43
CA LYS A 27 8.34 9.68 -14.75
C LYS A 27 7.32 9.24 -15.80
N SER A 28 6.97 7.95 -15.83
CA SER A 28 6.08 7.36 -16.84
C SER A 28 4.60 7.51 -16.50
N ASP A 29 4.21 7.08 -15.30
CA ASP A 29 2.82 7.00 -14.85
C ASP A 29 2.44 8.20 -13.96
N GLY A 30 3.43 8.76 -13.25
CA GLY A 30 3.27 9.98 -12.47
C GLY A 30 3.18 11.21 -13.37
N LYS A 31 2.56 12.28 -12.85
CA LYS A 31 2.45 13.57 -13.54
C LYS A 31 3.80 14.32 -13.63
N LEU A 32 4.91 13.67 -13.31
CA LEU A 32 6.24 14.27 -13.24
C LEU A 32 6.72 14.82 -14.60
N ARG A 33 6.35 14.17 -15.71
CA ARG A 33 6.71 14.59 -17.08
C ARG A 33 5.95 15.85 -17.55
N ARG A 34 4.89 16.25 -16.84
CA ARG A 34 4.05 17.41 -17.18
C ARG A 34 4.19 18.47 -16.11
N CYS A 35 5.22 19.30 -16.21
CA CYS A 35 5.39 20.47 -15.34
C CYS A 35 4.72 21.68 -16.01
N PHE A 36 3.71 22.26 -15.35
CA PHE A 36 3.05 23.50 -15.78
C PHE A 36 3.60 24.73 -15.05
N LEU A 37 4.54 24.53 -14.12
CA LEU A 37 5.17 25.59 -13.35
C LEU A 37 6.40 26.09 -14.10
N LYS A 38 6.66 27.40 -14.00
CA LYS A 38 7.75 28.05 -14.73
C LYS A 38 9.09 27.92 -13.98
N GLY A 39 10.13 27.55 -14.70
CA GLY A 39 11.51 27.55 -14.21
C GLY A 39 11.88 26.38 -13.30
N THR A 40 13.14 26.36 -12.87
CA THR A 40 13.75 25.28 -12.09
C THR A 40 13.10 25.07 -10.73
N LEU A 41 12.62 26.16 -10.10
CA LEU A 41 11.86 26.10 -8.86
C LEU A 41 10.53 25.35 -9.07
N GLY A 42 9.85 25.62 -10.19
CA GLY A 42 8.61 24.95 -10.57
C GLY A 42 8.80 23.45 -10.78
N ASP A 43 9.87 23.06 -11.45
CA ASP A 43 10.23 21.65 -11.64
C ASP A 43 10.48 20.95 -10.31
N ALA A 44 11.21 21.58 -9.39
CA ALA A 44 11.45 21.03 -8.05
C ALA A 44 10.14 20.83 -7.27
N ILE A 45 9.23 21.81 -7.31
CA ILE A 45 7.92 21.71 -6.67
C ILE A 45 7.08 20.59 -7.30
N ASN A 46 7.08 20.47 -8.63
CA ASN A 46 6.34 19.42 -9.33
C ASN A 46 6.83 18.01 -8.95
N VAL A 47 8.15 17.86 -8.74
CA VAL A 47 8.75 16.60 -8.27
C VAL A 47 8.24 16.23 -6.87
N ILE A 48 8.29 17.19 -5.95
CA ILE A 48 7.84 16.97 -4.57
C ILE A 48 6.34 16.62 -4.55
N LEU A 49 5.51 17.39 -5.27
CA LEU A 49 4.07 17.17 -5.29
C LEU A 49 3.69 15.84 -5.94
N SER A 50 4.38 15.46 -7.03
CA SER A 50 4.17 14.15 -7.68
C SER A 50 4.52 12.99 -6.74
N ALA A 51 5.61 13.10 -5.98
CA ALA A 51 6.00 12.11 -4.98
C ALA A 51 4.98 12.02 -3.84
N CYS A 52 4.52 13.16 -3.31
CA CYS A 52 3.45 13.22 -2.32
C CYS A 52 2.17 12.55 -2.83
N GLY A 53 1.77 12.86 -4.07
CA GLY A 53 0.59 12.27 -4.72
C GLY A 53 0.64 10.75 -4.83
N GLN A 54 1.82 10.17 -5.10
CA GLN A 54 1.98 8.72 -5.08
C GLN A 54 1.82 8.11 -3.69
N ASN A 55 2.36 8.76 -2.64
CA ASN A 55 2.19 8.32 -1.26
C ASN A 55 0.72 8.39 -0.81
N LEU A 56 0.04 9.48 -1.14
CA LEU A 56 -1.40 9.65 -0.91
C LEU A 56 -2.22 8.54 -1.60
N ARG A 57 -1.87 8.17 -2.84
CA ARG A 57 -2.55 7.09 -3.56
C ARG A 57 -2.37 5.73 -2.88
N LYS A 58 -1.21 5.45 -2.29
CA LYS A 58 -0.97 4.22 -1.49
C LYS A 58 -1.81 4.23 -0.22
N LEU A 59 -1.86 5.36 0.48
CA LEU A 59 -2.68 5.51 1.69
C LEU A 59 -4.16 5.29 1.40
N LEU A 60 -4.69 5.91 0.35
CA LEU A 60 -6.09 5.74 -0.05
C LEU A 60 -6.42 4.29 -0.42
N LYS A 61 -5.53 3.61 -1.14
CA LYS A 61 -5.68 2.17 -1.43
C LYS A 61 -5.73 1.34 -0.16
N TRP A 62 -4.85 1.65 0.81
CA TRP A 62 -4.82 0.93 2.09
C TRP A 62 -6.11 1.16 2.88
N LEU A 63 -6.58 2.40 3.01
CA LEU A 63 -7.83 2.72 3.68
C LEU A 63 -9.03 2.03 3.03
N TYR A 64 -9.09 2.03 1.70
CA TYR A 64 -10.12 1.32 0.96
C TYR A 64 -10.06 -0.18 1.24
N CYS A 65 -8.91 -0.84 1.06
CA CYS A 65 -8.76 -2.27 1.35
C CYS A 65 -9.08 -2.62 2.80
N ALA A 66 -8.65 -1.79 3.76
CA ALA A 66 -8.92 -1.98 5.19
C ALA A 66 -10.42 -1.99 5.49
N GLN A 67 -11.19 -1.11 4.85
CA GLN A 67 -12.65 -1.06 5.03
C GLN A 67 -13.34 -2.33 4.51
N TYR A 68 -12.94 -2.81 3.32
CA TYR A 68 -13.51 -4.04 2.74
C TYR A 68 -13.12 -5.27 3.54
N LEU A 69 -11.85 -5.37 3.95
CA LEU A 69 -11.37 -6.49 4.77
C LEU A 69 -12.03 -6.49 6.14
N GLY A 70 -12.15 -5.33 6.80
CA GLY A 70 -12.82 -5.20 8.09
C GLY A 70 -14.29 -5.64 8.03
N SER A 71 -15.01 -5.18 7.00
CA SER A 71 -16.41 -5.56 6.77
C SER A 71 -16.57 -7.06 6.51
N PHE A 72 -15.63 -7.67 5.79
CA PHE A 72 -15.61 -9.11 5.52
C PHE A 72 -15.35 -9.93 6.79
N LEU A 73 -14.36 -9.54 7.60
CA LEU A 73 -14.04 -10.21 8.87
C LEU A 73 -15.18 -10.09 9.87
N GLN A 74 -15.83 -8.92 9.97
CA GLN A 74 -17.00 -8.71 10.82
C GLN A 74 -18.17 -9.63 10.44
N ARG A 75 -18.43 -9.78 9.13
CA ARG A 75 -19.45 -10.71 8.62
C ARG A 75 -19.16 -12.17 8.96
N ILE A 76 -17.89 -12.59 8.86
CA ILE A 76 -17.47 -13.94 9.27
C ILE A 76 -17.66 -14.13 10.77
N TRP A 77 -17.22 -13.16 11.58
CA TRP A 77 -17.32 -13.24 13.02
C TRP A 77 -18.77 -13.36 13.50
N LEU A 78 -19.68 -12.52 12.98
CA LEU A 78 -21.11 -12.59 13.27
C LEU A 78 -21.73 -13.93 12.85
N LYS A 79 -21.26 -14.52 11.76
CA LYS A 79 -21.73 -15.84 11.31
C LYS A 79 -21.23 -16.96 12.22
N ILE A 80 -20.00 -16.88 12.72
CA ILE A 80 -19.43 -17.85 13.66
C ILE A 80 -20.15 -17.75 15.01
N THR A 81 -20.36 -16.54 15.56
CA THR A 81 -21.09 -16.38 16.82
C THR A 81 -22.52 -16.91 16.69
N PHE A 82 -23.22 -16.59 15.60
CA PHE A 82 -24.56 -17.14 15.34
C PHE A 82 -24.58 -18.69 15.21
N LEU A 83 -23.54 -19.29 14.63
CA LEU A 83 -23.40 -20.75 14.56
C LEU A 83 -23.08 -21.38 15.92
N MET A 84 -22.31 -20.69 16.76
CA MET A 84 -21.98 -21.14 18.12
C MET A 84 -23.16 -21.00 19.09
N GLU A 85 -24.09 -20.08 18.81
CA GLU A 85 -25.29 -19.82 19.61
C GLU A 85 -26.47 -20.74 19.24
N LYS A 86 -26.32 -21.60 18.21
CA LYS A 86 -27.30 -22.67 17.93
C LYS A 86 -27.33 -23.65 19.11
N PRO A 87 -28.51 -23.85 19.77
CA PRO A 87 -28.60 -24.54 21.03
C PRO A 87 -28.26 -26.03 20.90
N LYS A 88 -27.41 -26.56 21.80
CA LYS A 88 -27.19 -27.99 22.04
C LYS A 88 -28.35 -28.66 22.81
N ASN A 89 -29.56 -28.09 22.74
CA ASN A 89 -30.64 -28.37 23.69
C ASN A 89 -31.86 -29.02 23.02
N THR A 90 -31.72 -29.65 21.87
CA THR A 90 -32.83 -30.42 21.26
C THR A 90 -33.12 -31.73 22.03
N MET A 91 -32.24 -32.14 22.96
CA MET A 91 -32.44 -33.34 23.79
C MET A 91 -33.01 -33.05 25.19
N ALA A 92 -33.24 -31.79 25.56
CA ALA A 92 -33.75 -31.42 26.89
C ALA A 92 -35.28 -31.22 26.94
N PHE A 93 -35.99 -31.41 25.82
CA PHE A 93 -37.46 -31.24 25.69
C PHE A 93 -38.21 -32.55 25.42
N LEU A 94 -37.57 -33.71 25.63
CA LEU A 94 -38.14 -35.04 25.39
C LEU A 94 -38.22 -35.93 26.64
N VAL A 95 -38.28 -35.34 27.84
CA VAL A 95 -38.62 -36.04 29.10
C VAL A 95 -39.77 -35.33 29.77
#